data_AF-A0AAW7QWC7-F1
#
_entry.id   AF-A0AAW7QWC7-F1
#
_cell.length_a   1.000
_cell.length_b   1.000
_cell.length_c   1.000
_cell.angle_alpha   90.00
_cell.angle_beta   90.00
_cell.angle_gamma   90.00
#
_symmetry.space_group_name_H-M   'P 1'
#
loop_
_entity.id
_entity.type
_entity.pdbx_description
1 polymer ?
#
loop_
_entity_poly.entity_id
_entity_poly.type
_entity_poly.pdbx_seq_one_letter_code
_entity_poly.pdbx_strand_id
1 'polypeptide(L)'
;MTDFDLESLSVPELERLRDAINQRLLQLRYSTPRSLPELLRMLEEVKIVLSDQGKEWRSLERWQWMDGQIRFWLNPADQVRYRAGWYTIEELILWSQDRGPVLVPQEEEEEDLEGWTEINGVRIRWLPDGTMERQ
;
A
#
# COMPACT_ATOMS: atom_id res chain seq x y z
N MET A 1 7.47 -20.21 18.80
CA MET A 1 7.01 -19.74 17.48
C MET A 1 6.77 -20.98 16.65
N THR A 2 5.54 -21.20 16.21
CA THR A 2 5.20 -22.33 15.35
C THR A 2 5.79 -22.06 13.98
N ASP A 3 6.75 -22.89 13.57
CA ASP A 3 7.30 -22.84 12.22
C ASP A 3 6.24 -23.39 11.26
N PHE A 4 5.79 -22.58 10.32
CA PHE A 4 4.74 -22.93 9.38
C PHE A 4 5.34 -22.92 7.98
N ASP A 5 5.53 -24.11 7.41
CA ASP A 5 6.18 -24.28 6.12
C ASP A 5 5.16 -24.17 4.97
N LEU A 6 5.16 -23.02 4.30
CA LEU A 6 4.29 -22.75 3.15
C LEU A 6 4.67 -23.60 1.92
N GLU A 7 5.94 -23.97 1.76
CA GLU A 7 6.46 -24.62 0.55
C GLU A 7 6.02 -26.08 0.45
N SER A 8 5.67 -26.67 1.59
CA SER A 8 5.15 -28.03 1.70
C SER A 8 3.68 -28.19 1.27
N LEU A 9 2.94 -27.09 1.09
CA LEU A 9 1.49 -27.13 0.84
C LEU A 9 1.15 -27.31 -0.64
N SER A 10 0.21 -28.20 -0.93
CA SER A 10 -0.38 -28.32 -2.27
C SER A 10 -1.28 -27.13 -2.61
N VAL A 11 -1.54 -26.90 -3.90
CA VAL A 11 -2.40 -25.80 -4.38
C VAL A 11 -3.78 -25.77 -3.67
N PRO A 12 -4.51 -26.89 -3.53
CA PRO A 12 -5.79 -26.88 -2.81
C PRO A 12 -5.66 -26.57 -1.30
N GLU A 13 -4.50 -26.84 -0.69
CA GLU A 13 -4.23 -26.51 0.71
C GLU A 13 -3.91 -25.02 0.86
N LEU A 14 -3.18 -24.43 -0.10
CA LEU A 14 -2.95 -23.00 -0.17
C LEU A 14 -4.24 -22.21 -0.38
N GLU A 15 -5.15 -22.69 -1.23
CA GLU A 15 -6.46 -22.07 -1.44
C GLU A 15 -7.31 -22.11 -0.15
N ARG A 16 -7.33 -23.24 0.55
CA ARG A 16 -8.02 -23.37 1.84
C ARG A 16 -7.41 -22.47 2.91
N LEU A 17 -6.09 -22.35 2.95
CA LEU A 17 -5.39 -21.44 3.86
C LEU A 17 -5.75 -19.98 3.56
N ARG A 18 -5.72 -19.57 2.29
CA ARG A 18 -6.17 -18.24 1.85
C ARG A 18 -7.58 -17.96 2.34
N ASP A 19 -8.49 -18.89 2.13
CA ASP A 19 -9.90 -18.71 2.50
C ASP A 19 -10.08 -18.65 4.03
N ALA A 20 -9.37 -19.49 4.78
CA ALA A 20 -9.38 -19.45 6.24
C ALA A 20 -8.78 -18.14 6.79
N ILE A 21 -7.69 -17.65 6.21
CA ILE A 21 -7.11 -16.33 6.53
C ILE A 21 -8.12 -15.24 6.22
N ASN A 22 -8.76 -15.26 5.06
CA ASN A 22 -9.78 -14.28 4.68
C ASN A 22 -10.96 -14.27 5.66
N GLN A 23 -11.48 -15.45 6.03
CA GLN A 23 -12.55 -15.57 7.03
C GLN A 23 -12.10 -15.09 8.41
N ARG A 24 -10.88 -15.41 8.83
CA ARG A 24 -10.33 -14.97 10.11
C ARG A 24 -10.13 -13.45 10.15
N LEU A 25 -9.61 -12.87 9.07
CA LEU A 25 -9.47 -11.42 8.93
C LEU A 25 -10.83 -10.72 8.91
N LEU A 26 -11.85 -11.33 8.30
CA LEU A 26 -13.22 -10.85 8.39
C LEU A 26 -13.70 -10.89 9.85
N GLN A 27 -13.64 -12.04 10.51
CA GLN A 27 -14.05 -12.17 11.92
C GLN A 27 -13.32 -11.21 12.84
N LEU A 28 -12.02 -10.99 12.65
CA LEU A 28 -11.22 -10.05 13.43
C LEU A 28 -11.66 -8.60 13.18
N ARG A 29 -11.97 -8.25 11.94
CA ARG A 29 -12.58 -6.95 11.59
C ARG A 29 -13.95 -6.77 12.27
N TYR A 30 -14.71 -7.86 12.44
CA TYR A 30 -16.00 -7.84 13.12
C TYR A 30 -15.94 -8.00 14.64
N SER A 31 -14.82 -8.43 15.22
CA SER A 31 -14.73 -8.79 16.65
C SER A 31 -14.48 -7.60 17.59
N THR A 32 -14.23 -6.42 17.06
CA THR A 32 -14.18 -5.19 17.87
C THR A 32 -14.82 -4.04 17.09
N PRO A 33 -16.17 -3.99 17.01
CA PRO A 33 -16.84 -2.87 16.38
C PRO A 33 -16.58 -1.62 17.22
N ARG A 34 -15.64 -0.78 16.79
CA ARG A 34 -15.54 0.59 17.31
C ARG A 34 -16.82 1.32 16.95
N SER A 35 -17.32 2.10 17.89
CA SER A 35 -18.51 2.91 17.64
C SER A 35 -18.20 4.01 16.62
N LEU A 36 -19.20 4.44 15.83
CA LEU A 36 -19.03 5.59 14.92
C LEU A 36 -18.46 6.83 15.64
N PRO A 37 -18.94 7.23 16.85
CA PRO A 37 -18.34 8.35 17.59
C PRO A 37 -16.85 8.17 17.89
N GLU A 38 -16.41 6.95 18.22
CA GLU A 38 -15.00 6.66 18.47
C GLU A 38 -14.17 6.80 17.19
N LEU A 39 -14.68 6.28 16.07
CA LEU A 39 -14.01 6.38 14.77
C LEU A 39 -13.89 7.83 14.29
N LEU A 40 -14.92 8.65 14.51
CA LEU A 40 -14.88 10.08 14.19
C LEU A 40 -13.87 10.84 15.06
N ARG A 41 -13.78 10.52 16.37
CA ARG A 41 -12.73 11.10 17.22
C ARG A 41 -11.34 10.75 16.72
N MET A 42 -11.11 9.48 16.36
CA MET A 42 -9.84 9.04 15.79
C MET A 42 -9.54 9.72 14.46
N LEU A 43 -10.55 9.95 13.62
CA LEU A 43 -10.40 10.67 12.35
C LEU A 43 -9.87 12.08 12.57
N GLU A 44 -10.40 12.82 13.55
CA GLU A 44 -9.89 14.16 13.88
C GLU A 44 -8.44 14.12 14.36
N GLU A 45 -8.05 13.13 15.16
CA GLU A 45 -6.66 12.93 15.57
C GLU A 45 -5.74 12.67 14.36
N VAL A 46 -6.18 11.81 13.43
CA VAL A 46 -5.43 11.52 12.21
C VAL A 46 -5.29 12.76 11.33
N LYS A 47 -6.34 13.59 11.19
CA LYS A 47 -6.30 14.83 10.41
C LYS A 47 -5.26 15.80 10.97
N ILE A 48 -5.15 15.94 12.29
CA ILE A 48 -4.11 16.77 12.91
C ILE A 48 -2.72 16.28 12.49
N VAL A 49 -2.44 14.98 12.66
CA VAL A 49 -1.14 14.39 12.31
C VAL A 49 -0.82 14.55 10.84
N LEU A 50 -1.78 14.33 9.94
CA LEU A 50 -1.59 14.48 8.50
C LEU A 50 -1.29 15.94 8.14
N SER A 51 -1.98 16.90 8.75
CA SER A 51 -1.74 18.32 8.55
C SER A 51 -0.34 18.72 9.04
N ASP A 52 0.11 18.20 10.19
CA ASP A 52 1.46 18.44 10.71
C ASP A 52 2.56 17.88 9.78
N GLN A 53 2.24 16.84 9.02
CA GLN A 53 3.11 16.24 8.00
C GLN A 53 3.03 16.93 6.63
N GLY A 54 2.21 17.98 6.49
CA GLY A 54 1.99 18.67 5.21
C GLY A 54 1.20 17.84 4.19
N LYS A 55 0.45 16.81 4.63
CA LYS A 55 -0.47 16.06 3.77
C LYS A 55 -1.79 16.79 3.70
N GLU A 56 -2.16 17.22 2.50
CA GLU A 56 -3.40 17.96 2.26
C GLU A 56 -4.46 17.09 1.55
N TRP A 57 -5.73 17.39 1.80
CA TRP A 57 -6.86 16.73 1.16
C TRP A 57 -7.95 17.73 0.77
N ARG A 58 -8.64 17.43 -0.34
CA ARG A 58 -9.86 18.12 -0.76
C ARG A 58 -11.10 17.59 -0.05
N SER A 59 -11.07 16.35 0.47
CA SER A 59 -12.18 15.75 1.21
C SER A 59 -11.70 14.63 2.13
N LEU A 60 -12.16 14.64 3.39
CA LEU A 60 -11.93 13.57 4.38
C LEU A 60 -13.01 13.56 5.49
N GLU A 61 -14.26 13.92 5.17
CA GLU A 61 -15.35 14.01 6.17
C GLU A 61 -16.48 13.00 5.92
N ARG A 62 -16.56 12.48 4.68
CA ARG A 62 -17.63 11.59 4.26
C ARG A 62 -17.30 10.19 4.71
N TRP A 63 -18.26 9.51 5.32
CA TRP A 63 -18.13 8.11 5.72
C TRP A 63 -19.30 7.28 5.21
N GLN A 64 -19.07 5.98 5.03
CA GLN A 64 -20.08 5.00 4.64
C GLN A 64 -19.83 3.67 5.35
N TRP A 65 -20.91 2.93 5.61
CA TRP A 65 -20.82 1.53 6.02
C TRP A 65 -20.66 0.66 4.77
N MET A 66 -19.53 -0.02 4.62
CA MET A 66 -19.26 -0.91 3.50
C MET A 66 -18.30 -2.02 3.91
N ASP A 67 -18.42 -3.19 3.28
CA ASP A 67 -17.61 -4.38 3.60
C ASP A 67 -17.59 -4.71 5.10
N GLY A 68 -18.69 -4.41 5.79
CA GLY A 68 -18.87 -4.72 7.19
C GLY A 68 -18.25 -3.78 8.20
N GLN A 69 -17.72 -2.64 7.77
CA GLN A 69 -17.10 -1.64 8.64
C GLN A 69 -17.34 -0.22 8.11
N ILE A 70 -17.05 0.79 8.92
CA ILE A 70 -17.09 2.19 8.49
C ILE A 70 -15.81 2.51 7.74
N ARG A 71 -15.96 3.14 6.57
CA ARG A 71 -14.86 3.72 5.80
C ARG A 71 -15.08 5.20 5.55
N PHE A 72 -13.99 5.92 5.36
CA PHE A 72 -13.92 7.35 5.10
C PHE A 72 -13.45 7.59 3.67
N TRP A 73 -14.13 8.50 2.97
CA TRP A 73 -13.73 8.92 1.64
C TRP A 73 -12.57 9.91 1.76
N LEU A 74 -11.43 9.54 1.19
CA LEU A 74 -10.28 10.42 1.03
C LEU A 74 -10.19 10.90 -0.42
N ASN A 75 -10.04 12.21 -0.57
CA ASN A 75 -9.59 12.83 -1.82
C ASN A 75 -8.33 13.65 -1.52
N PRO A 76 -7.12 13.11 -1.75
CA PRO A 76 -5.88 13.82 -1.45
C PRO A 76 -5.66 14.97 -2.44
N ALA A 77 -4.94 16.01 -2.01
CA ALA A 77 -4.56 17.12 -2.89
C ALA A 77 -3.56 16.67 -3.96
N ASP A 78 -2.52 15.95 -3.52
CA ASP A 78 -1.54 15.28 -4.36
C ASP A 78 -2.04 13.91 -4.81
N GLN A 79 -2.63 13.87 -6.00
CA GLN A 79 -3.13 12.63 -6.61
C GLN A 79 -2.06 11.86 -7.41
N VAL A 80 -0.85 12.41 -7.52
CA VAL A 80 0.28 11.71 -8.13
C VAL A 80 0.83 10.70 -7.13
N ARG A 81 0.98 11.12 -5.87
CA ARG A 81 1.52 10.27 -4.79
C ARG A 81 0.46 9.44 -4.08
N TYR A 82 -0.79 9.92 -4.05
CA TYR A 82 -1.84 9.33 -3.22
C TYR A 82 -3.11 9.02 -4.00
N ARG A 83 -3.72 7.87 -3.70
CA ARG A 83 -4.96 7.39 -4.30
C ARG A 83 -6.16 7.98 -3.56
N ALA A 84 -7.17 8.40 -4.33
CA ALA A 84 -8.49 8.70 -3.78
C ALA A 84 -9.28 7.40 -3.60
N GLY A 85 -10.11 7.33 -2.56
CA GLY A 85 -10.85 6.11 -2.27
C GLY A 85 -11.51 6.07 -0.90
N TRP A 86 -12.11 4.93 -0.60
CA TRP A 86 -12.69 4.61 0.70
C TRP A 86 -11.68 3.85 1.54
N TYR A 87 -11.32 4.40 2.70
CA TYR A 87 -10.30 3.84 3.59
C TYR A 87 -10.84 3.62 5.00
N THR A 88 -10.38 2.58 5.69
CA THR A 88 -10.65 2.42 7.12
C THR A 88 -9.83 3.42 7.93
N ILE A 89 -10.17 3.58 9.22
CA ILE A 89 -9.37 4.45 10.09
C ILE A 89 -7.93 3.93 10.22
N GLU A 90 -7.71 2.62 10.24
CA GLU A 90 -6.37 2.00 10.29
C GLU A 90 -5.56 2.32 9.04
N GLU A 91 -6.17 2.29 7.86
CA GLU A 91 -5.49 2.61 6.61
C GLU A 91 -5.08 4.09 6.56
N LEU A 92 -5.88 4.99 7.12
CA LEU A 92 -5.51 6.41 7.27
C LEU A 92 -4.39 6.62 8.31
N ILE A 93 -4.37 5.83 9.38
CA ILE A 93 -3.25 5.79 10.34
C ILE A 93 -1.98 5.24 9.68
N LEU A 94 -2.08 4.23 8.82
CA LEU A 94 -0.93 3.76 8.04
C LEU A 94 -0.43 4.84 7.08
N TRP A 95 -1.33 5.59 6.47
CA TRP A 95 -0.95 6.70 5.60
C TRP A 95 -0.17 7.79 6.35
N SER A 96 -0.51 8.09 7.61
CA SER A 96 0.31 9.00 8.44
C SER A 96 1.71 8.44 8.77
N GLN A 97 1.98 7.19 8.44
CA GLN A 97 3.28 6.54 8.57
C GLN A 97 3.94 6.28 7.21
N ASP A 98 3.42 6.91 6.14
CA ASP A 98 3.83 6.69 4.76
C ASP A 98 3.77 5.21 4.35
N ARG A 99 2.68 4.54 4.74
CA ARG A 99 2.40 3.15 4.40
C ARG A 99 0.94 2.95 3.97
N GLY A 100 0.69 1.77 3.43
CA GLY A 100 -0.66 1.29 3.18
C GLY A 100 -1.25 1.73 1.84
N PRO A 101 -2.54 1.46 1.63
CA PRO A 101 -3.16 1.46 0.31
C PRO A 101 -3.44 2.86 -0.27
N VAL A 102 -3.20 3.91 0.52
CA VAL A 102 -3.32 5.29 0.06
C VAL A 102 -2.16 5.65 -0.88
N LEU A 103 -0.98 5.06 -0.72
CA LEU A 103 0.15 5.33 -1.60
C LEU A 103 -0.10 4.77 -3.01
N VAL A 104 0.18 5.58 -4.03
CA VAL A 104 0.38 5.06 -5.39
C VAL A 104 1.74 4.36 -5.39
N PRO A 105 1.84 3.07 -5.77
CA PRO A 105 3.11 2.46 -6.05
C PRO A 105 3.80 3.30 -7.11
N GLN A 106 4.97 3.85 -6.80
CA GLN A 106 5.86 4.25 -7.86
C GLN A 106 6.20 2.94 -8.58
N GLU A 107 5.92 2.88 -9.89
CA GLU A 107 6.71 1.97 -10.72
C GLU A 107 8.14 2.32 -10.33
N GLU A 108 8.85 1.38 -9.70
CA GLU A 108 10.29 1.47 -9.69
C GLU A 108 10.60 1.63 -11.18
N GLU A 109 10.96 2.84 -11.60
CA GLU A 109 11.84 2.99 -12.76
C GLU A 109 12.90 1.97 -12.42
N GLU A 110 12.91 0.83 -13.13
CA GLU A 110 14.04 -0.08 -13.11
C GLU A 110 15.21 0.88 -13.18
N GLU A 111 15.94 1.04 -12.06
CA GLU A 111 17.20 1.75 -12.11
C GLU A 111 17.88 1.04 -13.28
N ASP A 112 18.11 1.77 -14.37
CA ASP A 112 18.87 1.31 -15.50
C ASP A 112 20.23 0.96 -14.90
N LEU A 113 20.32 -0.26 -14.38
CA LEU A 113 21.43 -0.78 -13.63
C LEU A 113 22.50 -0.92 -14.68
N GLU A 114 23.32 0.12 -14.70
CA GLU A 114 24.65 0.16 -15.26
C GLU A 114 24.66 -0.01 -16.77
N GLY A 115 24.49 1.10 -17.52
CA GLY A 115 25.31 1.49 -18.69
C GLY A 115 25.65 0.47 -19.79
N TRP A 116 25.04 -0.70 -19.80
CA TRP A 116 25.31 -1.84 -20.66
C TRP A 116 24.13 -2.00 -21.59
N THR A 117 24.33 -1.66 -22.86
CA THR A 117 23.34 -1.88 -23.91
C THR A 117 23.65 -3.21 -24.60
N GLU A 118 22.66 -4.09 -24.75
CA GLU A 118 22.81 -5.29 -25.55
C GLU A 118 22.47 -4.98 -27.01
N ILE A 119 23.46 -5.14 -27.90
CA ILE A 119 23.29 -4.96 -29.34
C ILE A 119 23.76 -6.23 -30.05
N ASN A 120 22.84 -6.91 -30.74
CA ASN A 120 23.13 -8.15 -31.50
C ASN A 120 23.81 -9.26 -30.67
N GLY A 121 23.44 -9.41 -29.39
CA GLY A 121 23.99 -10.44 -28.50
C GLY A 121 25.36 -10.11 -27.90
N VAL A 122 25.79 -8.84 -27.97
CA VAL A 122 27.02 -8.33 -27.35
C VAL A 122 26.66 -7.25 -26.34
N ARG A 123 27.21 -7.34 -25.12
CA ARG A 123 27.03 -6.31 -24.10
C ARG A 123 28.06 -5.20 -24.29
N ILE A 124 27.60 -3.96 -24.46
CA ILE A 124 28.43 -2.79 -24.73
C ILE A 124 28.22 -1.75 -23.64
N ARG A 125 29.33 -1.29 -23.03
CA ARG A 125 29.33 -0.13 -22.13
C ARG A 125 30.04 1.05 -22.78
N TRP A 126 29.39 2.20 -22.79
CA TRP A 126 29.97 3.45 -23.28
C TRP A 126 30.66 4.19 -22.14
N LEU A 127 31.95 4.46 -22.30
CA LEU A 127 32.74 5.22 -21.34
C LEU A 127 32.59 6.74 -21.61
N PRO A 128 32.77 7.60 -20.58
CA PRO A 128 32.57 9.05 -20.70
C PRO A 128 33.51 9.74 -21.71
N ASP A 129 34.58 9.07 -22.11
CA ASP A 129 35.54 9.53 -23.12
C ASP A 129 35.16 9.14 -24.56
N GLY A 130 33.98 8.51 -24.74
CA GLY A 130 33.47 8.05 -26.03
C GLY A 130 34.02 6.70 -26.47
N THR A 131 34.80 6.02 -25.63
CA THR A 131 35.27 4.65 -25.91
C THR A 131 34.25 3.60 -25.45
N MET A 132 34.38 2.37 -25.93
CA MET A 132 33.45 1.27 -25.65
C MET A 132 34.18 0.08 -25.03
N GLU A 133 33.64 -0.48 -23.95
CA GLU A 133 33.99 -1.80 -23.41
C GLU A 133 33.00 -2.85 -23.92
N ARG A 134 33.49 -4.04 -24.28
CA ARG A 134 32.69 -5.16 -24.81
C ARG A 134 32.96 -6.43 -24.02
N GLN A 135 31.90 -7.15 -23.67
CA GLN A 135 31.96 -8.47 -23.04
C GLN A 135 31.24 -9.51 -23.89
#